data_AF-A0A4Y2INY3-F1
#
_entry.id   AF-A0A4Y2INY3-F1
#
_cell.length_a   1.000
_cell.length_b   1.000
_cell.length_c   1.000
_cell.angle_alpha   90.00
_cell.angle_beta   90.00
_cell.angle_gamma   90.00
#
_symmetry.space_group_name_H-M   'P 1'
#
loop_
_entity.id
_entity.type
_entity.pdbx_description
1 polymer ?
#
loop_
_entity_poly.entity_id
_entity_poly.type
_entity_poly.pdbx_seq_one_letter_code
_entity_poly.pdbx_strand_id
1 'polypeptide(L)'
;MASEFHRLNWSTDSVFAFLVSFSGTLFHPAACSPKQTLYRSSYARTLRPVSASLHSSDENSFVHPNLQSASHVFIRRDTIRRPLEQPYQGPYKVLRRK
;
A
#
# COMPACT_ATOMS: atom_id res chain seq x y z
N MET A 1 43.84 -1.73 17.97
CA MET A 1 43.36 -3.06 17.59
C MET A 1 41.96 -3.24 18.18
N ALA A 2 41.00 -3.69 17.35
CA ALA A 2 39.57 -3.93 17.62
C ALA A 2 38.75 -2.66 17.95
N SER A 3 37.76 -2.20 17.15
CA SER A 3 36.49 -2.83 16.75
C SER A 3 35.69 -3.25 18.00
N GLU A 4 34.44 -2.86 18.24
CA GLU A 4 33.29 -2.82 17.35
C GLU A 4 32.21 -1.87 17.89
N PHE A 5 31.46 -1.30 16.95
CA PHE A 5 30.32 -0.43 17.17
C PHE A 5 29.16 -1.17 17.84
N HIS A 6 28.63 -0.59 18.92
CA HIS A 6 27.27 -0.86 19.40
C HIS A 6 26.26 -0.70 18.26
N ARG A 7 25.49 -1.74 17.96
CA ARG A 7 24.19 -1.59 17.31
C ARG A 7 23.22 -2.62 17.88
N LEU A 8 22.44 -2.15 18.84
CA LEU A 8 21.29 -2.84 19.40
C LEU A 8 20.37 -3.29 18.27
N ASN A 9 20.18 -4.61 18.19
CA ASN A 9 19.28 -5.29 17.28
C ASN A 9 17.84 -4.88 17.63
N TRP A 10 17.23 -3.98 16.86
CA TRP A 10 15.80 -3.72 16.92
C TRP A 10 15.07 -4.92 16.31
N SER A 11 14.93 -5.98 17.10
CA SER A 11 13.98 -7.06 16.85
C SER A 11 12.58 -6.50 17.06
N THR A 12 11.96 -6.03 15.97
CA THR A 12 10.56 -5.57 15.96
C THR A 12 9.67 -6.67 15.39
N ASP A 13 9.93 -7.91 15.79
CA ASP A 13 9.17 -9.11 15.38
C ASP A 13 8.31 -9.69 16.52
N SER A 14 8.14 -8.97 17.64
CA SER A 14 7.41 -9.52 18.80
C SER A 14 6.53 -8.49 19.50
N VAL A 15 5.64 -7.82 18.76
CA VAL A 15 4.45 -7.16 19.37
C VAL A 15 3.23 -7.00 18.45
N PHE A 16 3.31 -7.31 17.15
CA PHE A 16 2.10 -7.41 16.31
C PHE A 16 1.42 -8.79 16.39
N ALA A 17 1.84 -9.61 17.36
CA ALA A 17 1.13 -10.83 17.76
C ALA A 17 0.19 -10.55 18.96
N PHE A 18 -0.47 -9.38 18.99
CA PHE A 18 -1.74 -9.31 19.68
C PHE A 18 -2.75 -9.98 18.74
N LEU A 19 -3.01 -11.26 18.99
CA LEU A 19 -4.17 -11.96 18.45
C LEU A 19 -5.40 -11.15 18.83
N VAL A 20 -5.83 -10.23 17.96
CA VAL A 20 -7.25 -9.93 17.87
C VAL A 20 -7.88 -11.24 17.45
N SER A 21 -8.37 -11.95 18.45
CA SER A 21 -9.29 -13.07 18.31
C SER A 21 -10.51 -12.53 17.56
N PHE A 22 -10.42 -12.45 16.23
CA PHE A 22 -11.57 -12.21 15.39
C PHE A 22 -12.29 -13.54 15.33
N SER A 23 -13.14 -13.75 16.34
CA SER A 23 -14.09 -14.86 16.41
C SER A 23 -14.64 -15.13 15.03
N GLY A 24 -14.51 -16.39 14.60
CA GLY A 24 -14.79 -16.90 13.28
C GLY A 24 -16.20 -16.61 12.80
N THR A 25 -16.40 -15.40 12.31
CA THR A 25 -17.44 -15.11 11.35
C THR A 25 -16.73 -14.91 10.03
N LEU A 26 -16.85 -15.93 9.18
CA LEU A 26 -17.02 -15.74 7.75
C LEU A 26 -17.72 -14.40 7.57
N PHE A 27 -17.20 -13.50 6.73
CA PHE A 27 -17.95 -12.33 6.28
C PHE A 27 -19.23 -12.89 5.65
N HIS A 28 -20.23 -13.14 6.50
CA HIS A 28 -21.61 -13.12 6.10
C HIS A 28 -21.73 -11.75 5.47
N PRO A 29 -22.19 -11.63 4.21
CA PRO A 29 -22.75 -10.36 3.81
C PRO A 29 -23.79 -10.11 4.89
N ALA A 30 -23.52 -9.18 5.80
CA ALA A 30 -24.53 -8.73 6.72
C ALA A 30 -25.72 -8.50 5.81
N ALA A 31 -26.81 -9.21 6.07
CA ALA A 31 -28.06 -9.02 5.36
C ALA A 31 -28.52 -7.60 5.72
N CYS A 32 -27.82 -6.62 5.17
CA CYS A 32 -28.17 -5.24 5.16
C CYS A 32 -29.49 -5.29 4.43
N SER A 33 -30.57 -5.12 5.18
CA SER A 33 -31.90 -5.25 4.61
C SER A 33 -31.93 -4.40 3.33
N PRO A 34 -32.58 -4.86 2.25
CA PRO A 34 -32.54 -4.16 0.96
C PRO A 34 -32.83 -2.65 1.11
N LYS A 35 -33.69 -2.30 2.08
CA LYS A 35 -34.02 -0.92 2.46
C LYS A 35 -32.81 -0.09 2.93
N GLN A 36 -31.94 -0.65 3.76
CA GLN A 36 -30.75 0.03 4.27
C GLN A 36 -29.70 0.26 3.17
N THR A 37 -29.51 -0.71 2.27
CA THR A 37 -28.60 -0.57 1.13
C THR A 37 -29.09 0.49 0.13
N LEU A 38 -30.39 0.48 -0.18
CA LEU A 38 -31.01 1.48 -1.05
C LEU A 38 -30.89 2.90 -0.47
N TYR A 39 -31.15 3.06 0.84
CA TYR A 39 -30.99 4.33 1.55
C TYR A 39 -29.55 4.87 1.47
N ARG A 40 -28.54 4.01 1.67
CA ARG A 40 -27.12 4.42 1.62
C ARG A 40 -26.71 4.88 0.21
N SER A 41 -27.19 4.20 -0.84
CA SER A 41 -26.93 4.58 -2.24
C SER A 41 -27.64 5.89 -2.62
N SER A 42 -28.90 6.08 -2.20
CA SER A 42 -29.62 7.34 -2.44
C SER A 42 -28.98 8.51 -1.71
N TYR A 43 -28.60 8.32 -0.44
CA TYR A 43 -27.93 9.37 0.34
C TYR A 43 -26.56 9.73 -0.25
N ALA A 44 -25.76 8.75 -0.68
CA ALA A 44 -24.47 9.02 -1.32
C ALA A 44 -24.61 9.88 -2.60
N ARG A 45 -25.70 9.72 -3.37
CA ARG A 45 -25.99 10.57 -4.55
C ARG A 45 -26.34 12.02 -4.19
N THR A 46 -26.75 12.29 -2.96
CA THR A 46 -27.05 13.66 -2.51
C THR A 46 -25.81 14.41 -2.03
N LEU A 47 -24.72 13.70 -1.76
CA LEU A 47 -23.45 14.31 -1.38
C LEU A 47 -22.75 14.87 -2.63
N ARG A 48 -22.46 16.18 -2.63
CA ARG A 48 -21.61 16.78 -3.65
C ARG A 48 -20.14 16.55 -3.28
N PRO A 49 -19.31 15.94 -4.14
CA PRO A 49 -17.89 15.84 -3.87
C PRO A 49 -17.31 17.26 -3.80
N VAL A 50 -16.58 17.54 -2.71
CA VAL A 50 -15.76 18.74 -2.62
C VAL A 50 -14.62 18.60 -3.63
N SER A 51 -14.34 19.66 -4.39
CA SER A 51 -13.19 19.69 -5.29
C SER A 51 -11.92 19.35 -4.50
N ALA A 52 -11.40 18.15 -4.73
CA ALA A 52 -10.12 17.76 -4.17
C ALA A 52 -9.03 18.65 -4.77
N SER A 53 -8.04 19.01 -3.96
CA SER A 53 -6.81 19.58 -4.48
C SER A 53 -6.24 18.62 -5.54
N LEU A 54 -6.03 19.13 -6.75
CA LEU A 54 -5.42 18.39 -7.85
C LEU A 54 -3.95 18.13 -7.52
N HIS A 55 -3.69 17.03 -6.82
CA HIS A 55 -2.33 16.52 -6.55
C HIS A 55 -1.76 15.71 -7.72
N SER A 56 -2.39 15.77 -8.90
CA SER A 56 -2.21 14.82 -10.00
C SER A 56 -1.48 15.41 -11.21
N SER A 57 -0.98 16.65 -11.13
CA SER A 57 -0.16 17.17 -12.23
C SER A 57 1.19 16.48 -12.20
N ASP A 58 1.56 15.84 -13.32
CA ASP A 58 2.88 15.23 -13.52
C ASP A 58 4.01 16.23 -13.21
N GLU A 59 3.75 17.53 -13.45
CA GLU A 59 4.69 18.63 -13.19
C GLU A 59 5.11 18.79 -11.71
N ASN A 60 4.27 18.38 -10.76
CA ASN A 60 4.56 18.51 -9.32
C ASN A 60 4.93 17.18 -8.66
N SER A 61 5.22 16.15 -9.44
CA SER A 61 5.71 14.89 -8.90
C SER A 61 7.15 15.06 -8.39
N PHE A 62 7.38 14.79 -7.11
CA PHE A 62 8.74 14.80 -6.57
C PHE A 62 9.50 13.59 -7.09
N VAL A 63 10.53 13.85 -7.92
CA VAL A 63 11.45 12.82 -8.42
C VAL A 63 12.83 13.05 -7.83
N HIS A 64 13.37 12.05 -7.15
CA HIS A 64 14.70 12.13 -6.56
C HIS A 64 15.79 12.20 -7.66
N PRO A 65 16.79 13.11 -7.58
CA PRO A 65 17.78 13.32 -8.63
C PRO A 65 18.58 12.05 -8.97
N ASN A 66 18.91 11.24 -7.96
CA ASN A 66 19.65 9.99 -8.17
C ASN A 66 18.82 8.87 -8.81
N LEU A 67 17.51 9.08 -9.04
CA LEU A 67 16.70 8.08 -9.74
C LEU A 67 17.17 7.89 -11.19
N GLN A 68 17.67 8.95 -11.82
CA GLN A 68 18.21 8.90 -13.18
C GLN A 68 19.46 8.02 -13.27
N SER A 69 20.28 7.96 -12.22
CA SER A 69 21.53 7.18 -12.17
C SER A 69 21.39 5.82 -11.47
N ALA A 70 20.19 5.45 -10.99
CA ALA A 70 19.96 4.25 -10.19
C ALA A 70 20.37 2.95 -10.93
N SER A 71 21.23 2.13 -10.32
CA SER A 71 21.75 0.90 -10.97
C SER A 71 20.71 -0.22 -11.11
N HIS A 72 19.75 -0.27 -10.18
CA HIS A 72 18.70 -1.27 -10.15
C HIS A 72 17.33 -0.61 -9.98
N VAL A 73 16.29 -1.25 -10.51
CA VAL A 73 14.90 -0.81 -10.42
C VAL A 73 14.02 -1.95 -9.93
N PHE A 74 12.97 -1.59 -9.18
CA PHE A 74 11.91 -2.50 -8.79
C PHE A 74 10.73 -2.32 -9.73
N ILE A 75 10.19 -3.41 -10.26
CA ILE A 75 9.08 -3.35 -11.22
C ILE A 75 7.79 -3.80 -10.54
N ARG A 76 6.74 -3.00 -10.65
CA ARG A 76 5.39 -3.37 -10.20
C ARG A 76 4.74 -4.28 -11.22
N ARG A 77 4.19 -5.42 -10.77
CA ARG A 77 3.37 -6.29 -11.62
C ARG A 77 1.90 -6.13 -11.23
N ASP A 78 1.11 -5.50 -12.08
CA ASP A 78 -0.30 -5.17 -11.82
C ASP A 78 -1.26 -6.31 -12.16
N THR A 79 -0.86 -7.55 -11.86
CA THR A 79 -1.70 -8.74 -12.01
C THR A 79 -2.53 -8.98 -10.75
N ILE A 80 -3.53 -9.86 -10.83
CA ILE A 80 -4.19 -10.40 -9.63
C ILE A 80 -3.11 -11.11 -8.80
N ARG A 81 -3.00 -10.74 -7.53
CA ARG A 81 -1.94 -11.17 -6.62
C ARG A 81 -2.53 -11.86 -5.41
N ARG A 82 -1.75 -12.76 -4.82
CA ARG A 82 -2.16 -13.43 -3.58
C ARG A 82 -2.09 -12.44 -2.41
N PRO A 83 -2.92 -12.63 -1.37
CA PRO A 83 -2.73 -11.90 -0.13
C PRO A 83 -1.30 -12.02 0.37
N LEU A 84 -0.73 -10.92 0.86
CA LEU A 84 0.65 -10.82 1.38
C LEU A 84 1.76 -11.06 0.35
N GLU A 85 1.44 -11.11 -0.94
CA GLU A 85 2.48 -11.07 -1.97
C GLU A 85 3.11 -9.67 -2.00
N GLN A 86 4.36 -9.57 -2.46
CA GLN A 86 5.04 -8.28 -2.69
C GLN A 86 4.64 -7.63 -4.04
N PRO A 87 4.28 -6.33 -4.08
CA PRO A 87 3.81 -5.66 -5.31
C PRO A 87 4.92 -5.41 -6.32
N TYR A 88 6.10 -5.19 -5.77
CA TYR A 88 7.30 -4.96 -6.52
C TYR A 88 8.10 -6.24 -6.56
N GLN A 89 8.67 -6.51 -7.73
CA GLN A 89 9.59 -7.61 -7.89
C GLN A 89 10.98 -7.08 -8.11
N GLY A 90 11.94 -7.72 -7.43
CA GLY A 90 13.37 -7.74 -7.69
C GLY A 90 14.09 -6.39 -7.78
N PRO A 91 15.36 -6.33 -7.42
CA PRO A 91 16.25 -5.34 -8.02
C PRO A 91 16.65 -5.83 -9.41
N TYR A 92 16.09 -5.25 -10.46
CA TYR A 92 16.48 -5.51 -11.84
C TYR A 92 17.57 -4.53 -12.28
N LYS A 93 18.67 -5.04 -12.83
CA LYS A 93 19.76 -4.19 -13.34
C LYS A 93 19.30 -3.40 -14.58
N VAL A 94 19.53 -2.09 -14.57
CA VAL A 94 19.24 -1.23 -15.74
C VAL A 94 20.33 -1.42 -16.79
N LEU A 95 19.96 -1.91 -17.98
CA LEU A 95 20.90 -2.18 -19.07
C LEU A 95 21.14 -0.96 -19.98
N ARG A 96 20.07 -0.20 -20.27
CA ARG A 96 20.13 0.99 -21.14
C ARG A 96 19.04 1.99 -20.73
N ARG A 97 19.33 3.29 -20.89
CA ARG A 97 18.39 4.41 -20.74
C ARG A 97 18.19 5.07 -22.10
N LYS A 98 17.02 5.65 -22.32
CA LYS A 98 16.68 6.38 -23.56
C LYS A 98 17.25 7.80 -23.51
#